data_AF-Q71IF8-F1
#
_entry.id   AF-Q71IF8-F1
#
_cell.length_a   1.000
_cell.length_b   1.000
_cell.length_c   1.000
_cell.angle_alpha   90.00
_cell.angle_beta   90.00
_cell.angle_gamma   90.00
#
_symmetry.space_group_name_H-M   'P 1'
#
loop_
_entity.id
_entity.type
_entity.pdbx_description
1 polymer ?
#
loop_
_entity_poly.entity_id
_entity_poly.type
_entity_poly.pdbx_seq_one_letter_code
_entity_poly.pdbx_strand_id
1 'polypeptide(L)' 'MADNLIRIAYLYEDLMNTYGDSGDVKILRYFLQKKGWQTQIDNIFLGSQFNRGRL' A
#
# COMPACT_ATOMS: atom_id res chain seq x y z
N MET A 1 20.31 -1.21 -11.76
CA MET A 1 19.12 -0.34 -11.90
C MET A 1 18.30 -0.60 -10.65
N ALA A 2 18.01 0.42 -9.84
CA ALA A 2 17.18 0.22 -8.66
C ALA A 2 15.83 -0.31 -9.14
N ASP A 3 15.37 -1.43 -8.58
CA ASP A 3 14.03 -1.92 -8.86
C ASP A 3 13.07 -0.78 -8.52
N ASN A 4 12.34 -0.27 -9.52
CA ASN A 4 11.38 0.82 -9.36
C ASN A 4 10.12 0.33 -8.60
N LEU A 5 10.27 -0.51 -7.58
CA LEU A 5 9.20 -1.09 -6.80
C LEU A 5 9.03 -0.30 -5.49
N ILE A 6 7.83 0.25 -5.32
CA ILE A 6 7.41 0.86 -4.06
C ILE A 6 6.42 -0.07 -3.36
N ARG A 7 6.75 -0.45 -2.12
CA ARG A 7 5.90 -1.28 -1.27
C ARG A 7 5.12 -0.41 -0.30
N ILE A 8 3.82 -0.60 -0.25
CA ILE A 8 2.88 0.18 0.55
C ILE A 8 2.19 -0.77 1.53
N ALA A 9 2.41 -0.54 2.82
CA ALA A 9 1.68 -1.17 3.89
C ALA A 9 0.34 -0.45 4.09
N TYR A 10 -0.78 -1.06 3.69
CA TYR A 10 -2.10 -0.50 3.94
C TYR A 10 -2.67 -1.07 5.25
N LEU A 11 -2.49 -0.30 6.32
CA LEU A 11 -2.89 -0.70 7.65
C LEU A 11 -4.41 -0.58 7.82
N TYR A 12 -5.02 -1.62 8.37
CA TYR A 12 -6.39 -1.64 8.89
C TYR A 12 -7.44 -1.25 7.85
N GLU A 13 -7.31 -1.77 6.63
CA GLU A 13 -8.29 -1.53 5.57
C GLU A 13 -9.72 -1.81 6.04
N ASP A 14 -9.94 -2.91 6.78
CA ASP A 14 -11.24 -3.30 7.36
C ASP A 14 -11.82 -2.36 8.44
N LEU A 15 -10.99 -1.52 9.07
CA LEU A 15 -11.41 -0.60 10.14
C LEU A 15 -11.40 0.88 9.70
N MET A 16 -10.61 1.22 8.67
CA MET A 16 -10.42 2.59 8.15
C MET A 16 -11.03 2.80 6.75
N ASN A 17 -11.86 1.88 6.28
CA ASN A 17 -12.61 2.01 5.03
C ASN A 17 -13.86 2.91 5.13
N THR A 18 -14.30 3.27 6.34
CA THR A 18 -15.46 4.14 6.62
C THR A 18 -15.26 5.62 6.29
N TYR A 19 -14.02 6.09 6.13
CA TYR A 19 -13.70 7.52 5.93
C TYR A 19 -13.12 7.88 4.56
N GLY A 20 -13.07 6.93 3.61
CA GLY A 20 -12.63 7.23 2.23
C GLY A 20 -11.14 7.07 1.96
N ASP A 21 -10.34 6.65 2.94
CA ASP A 21 -8.88 6.45 2.86
C ASP A 21 -8.48 5.43 1.77
N SER A 22 -9.41 4.58 1.34
CA SER A 22 -9.20 3.69 0.17
C SER A 22 -8.95 4.47 -1.14
N GLY A 23 -9.35 5.74 -1.20
CA GLY A 23 -9.07 6.67 -2.30
C GLY A 23 -7.60 7.09 -2.35
N ASP A 24 -6.97 7.31 -1.20
CA ASP A 24 -5.59 7.78 -1.10
C ASP A 24 -4.60 6.74 -1.61
N VAL A 25 -4.82 5.47 -1.27
CA VAL A 25 -4.00 4.36 -1.78
C VAL A 25 -4.14 4.22 -3.30
N LYS A 26 -5.34 4.46 -3.85
CA LYS A 26 -5.60 4.38 -5.29
C LYS A 26 -4.91 5.52 -6.05
N ILE A 27 -4.96 6.75 -5.54
CA ILE A 27 -4.32 7.89 -6.21
C ILE A 27 -2.80 7.80 -6.15
N LEU A 28 -2.24 7.32 -5.04
CA LEU A 28 -0.80 7.06 -4.90
C LEU A 28 -0.33 6.01 -5.90
N ARG A 29 -1.04 4.88 -6.01
CA ARG A 29 -0.75 3.85 -7.02
C ARG A 29 -0.78 4.43 -8.43
N TYR A 30 -1.83 5.18 -8.77
CA TYR A 30 -1.98 5.77 -10.09
C TYR A 30 -0.84 6.75 -10.42
N PHE A 31 -0.49 7.62 -9.48
CA PHE A 31 0.61 8.59 -9.65
C PHE A 31 1.97 7.89 -9.85
N LEU A 32 2.26 6.86 -9.05
CA LEU A 32 3.51 6.10 -9.15
C LEU A 32 3.61 5.35 -10.48
N GLN A 33 2.51 4.75 -10.95
CA GLN A 33 2.45 4.13 -12.27
C GLN A 33 2.72 5.14 -13.39
N LYS A 34 2.16 6.36 -13.31
CA LYS A 34 2.45 7.43 -14.29
C LYS A 34 3.90 7.89 -14.28
N LYS A 35 4.62 7.69 -13.19
CA LYS A 35 6.05 8.00 -13.03
C LYS A 35 6.96 6.81 -13.41
N GLY A 36 6.40 5.68 -13.86
CA GLY A 36 7.17 4.50 -14.26
C GLY A 36 7.59 3.59 -13.09
N TRP A 37 6.90 3.70 -11.94
CA TRP A 37 7.13 2.85 -10.77
C TRP A 37 6.11 1.73 -10.70
N GLN A 38 6.56 0.56 -10.27
CA GLN A 38 5.73 -0.54 -9.85
C GLN A 38 5.33 -0.36 -8.38
N THR A 39 4.16 -0.86 -8.01
CA THR A 39 3.65 -0.75 -6.65
C THR A 39 3.14 -2.10 -6.17
N GLN A 40 3.55 -2.52 -4.97
CA GLN A 40 2.98 -3.66 -4.26
C GLN A 40 2.29 -3.13 -3.00
N ILE A 41 1.01 -3.47 -2.82
CA ILE A 41 0.22 -3.05 -1.67
C ILE A 41 -0.05 -4.29 -0.82
N ASP A 42 0.38 -4.27 0.43
CA ASP A 42 0.13 -5.32 1.40
C ASP A 42 -0.86 -4.80 2.46
N ASN A 43 -2.06 -5.38 2.50
CA ASN A 43 -3.06 -5.07 3.53
C ASN A 43 -2.67 -5.74 4.85
N ILE A 44 -2.62 -4.96 5.93
CA ILE A 44 -2.23 -5.44 7.26
C ILE A 44 -3.39 -5.22 8.22
N PHE A 45 -3.91 -6.31 8.75
CA PHE A 45 -5.08 -6.31 9.62
C PHE A 45 -4.69 -6.40 11.10
N LEU A 46 -5.57 -5.93 11.99
CA LEU A 46 -5.37 -6.02 13.44
C LEU A 46 -5.35 -7.50 13.85
N GLY A 47 -4.26 -7.95 14.48
CA GLY A 47 -4.03 -9.36 14.83
C GLY A 47 -3.21 -10.16 13.80
N SER A 48 -2.92 -9.60 12.62
CA SER A 48 -1.93 -10.18 11.71
C SER A 48 -0.50 -9.87 12.19
N GLN A 49 0.41 -10.85 12.11
CA GLN A 49 1.80 -10.59 12.46
C GLN A 49 2.42 -9.64 11.43
N PHE A 50 2.74 -8.41 11.84
CA PHE A 50 3.48 -7.47 11.01
C PHE A 50 4.89 -8.00 10.77
N ASN A 51 5.12 -8.60 9.60
CA ASN A 51 6.42 -9.14 9.23
C ASN A 51 7.27 -8.05 8.56
N ARG A 52 8.16 -7.45 9.36
CA ARG A 52 9.09 -6.39 8.94
C ARG A 52 9.94 -6.76 7.72
N GLY A 53 10.21 -8.06 7.48
CA GLY A 53 11.04 -8.52 6.36
C GLY A 53 10.33 -8.62 5.00
N ARG A 54 9.03 -8.31 4.93
CA ARG A 54 8.19 -8.50 3.74
C ARG A 54 7.94 -7.19 2.97
N LEU A 55 8.31 -6.04 3.54
CA LEU A 55 8.20 -4.70 2.94
C LEU A 55 9.54 -4.22 2.38
#